data_AF-A0AAU2UWQ9-F1
#
_entry.id   AF-A0AAU2UWQ9-F1
#
_cell.length_a   1.000
_cell.length_b   1.000
_cell.length_c   1.000
_cell.angle_alpha   90.00
_cell.angle_beta   90.00
_cell.angle_gamma   90.00
#
_symmetry.space_group_name_H-M   'P 1'
#
loop_
_entity.id
_entity.type
_entity.pdbx_description
1 polymer ?
#
loop_
_entity_poly.entity_id
_entity_poly.type
_entity_poly.pdbx_seq_one_letter_code
_entity_poly.pdbx_strand_id
1 'polypeptide(L)'
;MRAFMRVLTGERAAKSVLVAGAALSLFTAMAGLCTDAQAATGSFSYQRADTGGITTIDNPPDHFCFILSGEALSVHNGTNSTAILYEDADCDPNQFLDAAQPGQTLSFGVRLPLSVRFGG
;
A
#
# COMPACT_ATOMS: atom_id res chain seq x y z
N MET A 1 -14.62 -50.79 -55.51
CA MET A 1 -13.84 -52.03 -55.25
C MET A 1 -12.58 -51.67 -54.45
N ARG A 2 -11.90 -52.63 -53.81
CA ARG A 2 -10.54 -52.47 -53.20
C ARG A 2 -9.48 -53.03 -54.20
N ALA A 3 -8.17 -52.85 -54.10
CA ALA A 3 -7.25 -52.15 -53.18
C ALA A 3 -6.09 -51.55 -54.03
N PHE A 4 -4.87 -51.17 -53.64
CA PHE A 4 -4.01 -51.16 -52.42
C PHE A 4 -3.21 -49.83 -52.44
N MET A 5 -2.89 -49.15 -51.33
CA MET A 5 -1.91 -49.46 -50.26
C MET A 5 -0.44 -49.55 -50.74
N ARG A 6 0.40 -48.59 -50.32
CA ARG A 6 1.86 -48.75 -50.18
C ARG A 6 2.22 -48.48 -48.72
N VAL A 7 3.01 -49.38 -48.14
CA VAL A 7 3.52 -49.26 -46.76
C VAL A 7 4.91 -48.63 -46.80
N LEU A 8 5.17 -47.67 -45.92
CA LEU A 8 6.51 -47.29 -45.48
C LEU A 8 6.54 -47.29 -43.96
N THR A 9 7.05 -48.38 -43.40
CA THR A 9 7.37 -48.54 -41.97
C THR A 9 8.68 -47.81 -41.68
N GLY A 10 8.80 -47.05 -40.59
CA GLY A 10 10.03 -46.28 -40.34
C GLY A 10 10.11 -45.42 -39.08
N GLU A 11 9.61 -45.91 -37.94
CA GLU A 11 9.99 -45.47 -36.58
C GLU A 11 9.81 -43.97 -36.20
N ARG A 12 10.34 -43.58 -35.04
CA ARG A 12 10.03 -42.34 -34.31
C ARG A 12 11.28 -41.52 -34.02
N ALA A 13 11.05 -40.22 -33.74
CA ALA A 13 11.91 -39.22 -33.10
C ALA A 13 12.51 -38.16 -34.05
N ALA A 14 12.64 -36.89 -33.65
CA ALA A 14 11.93 -36.15 -32.58
C ALA A 14 12.19 -34.64 -32.75
N LYS A 15 11.28 -33.80 -32.23
CA LYS A 15 11.39 -32.32 -32.16
C LYS A 15 11.31 -31.66 -33.56
N SER A 16 10.84 -30.43 -33.72
CA SER A 16 10.79 -29.31 -32.76
C SER A 16 9.41 -28.68 -32.61
N VAL A 17 9.12 -28.21 -31.39
CA VAL A 17 7.99 -27.32 -31.10
C VAL A 17 8.39 -25.90 -31.50
N LEU A 18 7.51 -25.19 -32.20
CA LEU A 18 7.59 -23.75 -32.41
C LEU A 18 6.30 -23.11 -31.89
N VAL A 19 6.43 -22.39 -30.77
CA VAL A 19 5.32 -21.67 -30.11
C VAL A 19 5.13 -20.31 -30.78
N ALA A 20 3.89 -19.97 -31.13
CA ALA A 20 3.49 -18.61 -31.47
C ALA A 20 1.98 -18.41 -31.20
N GLY A 21 1.59 -17.21 -30.73
CA GLY A 21 0.19 -16.76 -30.83
C GLY A 21 -0.73 -16.83 -29.59
N ALA A 22 -0.22 -16.70 -28.36
CA ALA A 22 -1.05 -16.54 -27.17
C ALA A 22 -0.52 -15.44 -26.23
N ALA A 23 -0.80 -14.17 -26.59
CA ALA A 23 -0.33 -13.00 -25.84
C ALA A 23 -1.32 -11.81 -25.96
N LEU A 24 -2.49 -11.92 -25.32
CA LEU A 24 -3.55 -10.89 -25.40
C LEU A 24 -4.47 -10.84 -24.16
N SER A 25 -3.89 -10.99 -22.95
CA SER A 25 -4.68 -11.13 -21.71
C SER A 25 -3.91 -10.72 -20.43
N LEU A 26 -3.53 -9.43 -20.31
CA LEU A 26 -2.81 -8.91 -19.12
C LEU A 26 -3.13 -7.44 -18.75
N PHE A 27 -4.13 -6.80 -19.38
CA PHE A 27 -4.49 -5.39 -19.14
C PHE A 27 -5.74 -5.18 -18.25
N THR A 28 -6.09 -6.15 -17.39
CA THR A 28 -7.22 -6.06 -16.45
C THR A 28 -6.81 -5.87 -14.99
N ALA A 29 -5.52 -6.02 -14.65
CA ALA A 29 -5.00 -5.95 -13.27
C ALA A 29 -4.79 -4.52 -12.73
N MET A 30 -5.28 -3.49 -13.42
CA MET A 30 -5.16 -2.07 -13.00
C MET A 30 -6.47 -1.51 -12.40
N ALA A 31 -7.52 -2.33 -12.26
CA ALA A 31 -8.69 -2.03 -11.42
C ALA A 31 -8.36 -2.24 -9.92
N GLY A 32 -7.22 -1.71 -9.48
CA GLY A 32 -6.71 -1.84 -8.12
C GLY A 32 -7.44 -0.93 -7.16
N LEU A 33 -8.61 -1.38 -6.70
CA LEU A 33 -9.34 -0.89 -5.53
C LEU A 33 -9.28 0.63 -5.33
N CYS A 34 -10.05 1.37 -6.14
CA CYS A 34 -10.69 2.58 -5.64
C CYS A 34 -11.79 2.18 -4.64
N THR A 35 -11.40 1.64 -3.48
CA THR A 35 -12.25 1.69 -2.29
C THR A 35 -12.41 3.15 -1.93
N ASP A 36 -13.64 3.63 -1.80
CA ASP A 36 -13.90 4.99 -1.34
C ASP A 36 -13.23 5.20 0.03
N ALA A 37 -12.12 5.95 0.04
CA ALA A 37 -11.39 6.25 1.25
C ALA A 37 -12.24 7.19 2.10
N GLN A 38 -12.99 6.59 3.03
CA GLN A 38 -13.81 7.29 4.01
C GLN A 38 -12.92 8.31 4.73
N ALA A 39 -13.37 9.56 4.87
CA ALA A 39 -12.57 10.56 5.55
C ALA A 39 -12.81 10.51 7.06
N ALA A 40 -11.73 10.35 7.84
CA ALA A 40 -11.74 10.68 9.24
C ALA A 40 -12.16 12.15 9.37
N THR A 41 -13.12 12.43 10.26
CA THR A 41 -13.67 13.77 10.48
C THR A 41 -12.94 14.44 11.64
N GLY A 42 -12.54 15.71 11.46
CA GLY A 42 -11.74 16.48 12.42
C GLY A 42 -10.33 16.76 11.92
N SER A 43 -9.39 17.03 12.84
CA SER A 43 -8.05 17.51 12.49
C SER A 43 -6.96 16.77 13.28
N PHE A 44 -5.98 16.21 12.58
CA PHE A 44 -4.75 15.70 13.20
C PHE A 44 -3.67 16.78 13.14
N SER A 45 -2.94 17.02 14.23
CA SER A 45 -1.85 18.00 14.25
C SER A 45 -0.59 17.41 14.87
N TYR A 46 0.58 17.87 14.42
CA TYR A 46 1.87 17.42 14.93
C TYR A 46 2.89 18.54 15.02
N GLN A 47 3.80 18.44 15.99
CA GLN A 47 4.98 19.30 16.10
C GLN A 47 6.15 18.67 15.35
N ARG A 48 6.66 19.37 14.35
CA ARG A 48 7.81 18.94 13.54
C ARG A 48 9.10 18.89 14.37
N ALA A 49 9.93 17.86 14.19
CA ALA A 49 11.23 17.78 14.85
C ALA A 49 12.27 18.70 14.22
N ASP A 50 12.25 18.85 12.89
CA ASP A 50 13.22 19.66 12.15
C ASP A 50 13.14 21.19 12.39
N THR A 51 11.96 21.67 12.80
CA THR A 51 11.63 23.11 12.84
C THR A 51 10.87 23.54 14.10
N GLY A 52 10.37 22.59 14.91
CA GLY A 52 9.53 22.86 16.09
C GLY A 52 8.13 23.43 15.78
N GLY A 53 7.79 23.63 14.49
CA GLY A 53 6.52 24.20 14.05
C GLY A 53 5.38 23.18 14.05
N ILE A 54 4.15 23.66 14.27
CA ILE A 54 2.95 22.83 14.19
C ILE A 54 2.46 22.72 12.75
N THR A 55 2.12 21.51 12.31
CA THR A 55 1.48 21.21 11.02
C THR A 55 0.19 20.44 11.26
N THR A 56 -0.84 20.69 10.46
CA THR A 56 -2.18 20.09 10.60
C THR A 56 -2.59 19.36 9.31
N ILE A 57 -3.32 18.26 9.46
CA ILE A 57 -3.96 17.49 8.41
C ILE A 57 -5.46 17.47 8.72
N ASP A 58 -6.25 18.17 7.91
CA ASP A 58 -7.70 18.33 8.11
C ASP A 58 -8.51 17.31 7.31
N ASN A 59 -9.42 16.62 8.00
CA ASN A 59 -10.29 15.55 7.53
C ASN A 59 -9.57 14.49 6.65
N PRO A 60 -8.53 13.82 7.16
CA PRO A 60 -7.72 12.91 6.37
C PRO A 60 -8.52 11.67 5.90
N PRO A 61 -8.41 11.24 4.63
CA PRO A 61 -8.83 9.90 4.21
C PRO A 61 -8.23 8.79 5.10
N ASP A 62 -9.09 7.92 5.61
CA ASP A 62 -8.71 6.66 6.24
C ASP A 62 -7.93 5.78 5.24
N HIS A 63 -7.06 4.95 5.80
CA HIS A 63 -6.14 4.03 5.12
C HIS A 63 -5.09 4.67 4.20
N PHE A 64 -5.11 6.00 4.00
CA PHE A 64 -4.04 6.73 3.32
C PHE A 64 -2.84 6.96 4.25
N CYS A 65 -1.62 6.71 3.77
CA CYS A 65 -0.38 6.96 4.50
C CYS A 65 0.13 8.39 4.25
N PHE A 66 0.22 9.20 5.30
CA PHE A 66 0.71 10.57 5.26
C PHE A 66 2.14 10.66 5.82
N ILE A 67 3.07 11.19 5.03
CA ILE A 67 4.43 11.48 5.51
C ILE A 67 4.40 12.73 6.42
N LEU A 68 4.84 12.54 7.66
CA LEU A 68 5.04 13.59 8.65
C LEU A 68 6.36 14.32 8.32
N SER A 69 6.24 15.36 7.50
CA SER A 69 7.37 16.18 7.03
C SER A 69 8.19 16.73 8.20
N GLY A 70 9.43 16.27 8.33
CA GLY A 70 10.33 16.68 9.42
C GLY A 70 10.16 15.90 10.73
N GLU A 71 9.49 14.75 10.69
CA GLU A 71 9.16 13.85 11.83
C GLU A 71 8.31 14.54 12.92
N ALA A 72 7.70 13.77 13.84
CA ALA A 72 6.91 14.36 14.94
C ALA A 72 7.55 14.21 16.32
N LEU A 73 7.79 15.34 17.01
CA LEU A 73 8.10 15.37 18.45
C LEU A 73 6.85 15.13 19.32
N SER A 74 5.68 15.54 18.82
CA SER A 74 4.39 15.25 19.44
C SER A 74 3.29 15.28 18.39
N VAL A 75 2.20 14.57 18.65
CA VAL A 75 0.99 14.55 17.82
C VAL A 75 -0.25 14.71 18.69
N HIS A 76 -1.28 15.35 18.16
CA HIS A 76 -2.62 15.38 18.74
C HIS A 76 -3.64 14.93 17.68
N ASN A 77 -4.33 13.84 17.95
CA ASN A 77 -5.36 13.30 17.08
C ASN A 77 -6.74 13.88 17.45
N GLY A 78 -7.07 15.03 16.87
CA GLY A 78 -8.41 15.62 16.94
C GLY A 78 -9.38 15.07 15.88
N THR A 79 -9.14 13.89 15.32
CA THR A 79 -10.07 13.20 14.41
C THR A 79 -10.93 12.17 15.15
N ASN A 80 -11.98 11.64 14.50
CA ASN A 80 -12.79 10.53 15.01
C ASN A 80 -12.22 9.13 14.72
N SER A 81 -11.16 9.01 13.92
CA SER A 81 -10.46 7.74 13.61
C SER A 81 -9.22 7.56 14.50
N THR A 82 -8.77 6.32 14.68
CA THR A 82 -7.42 6.05 15.24
C THR A 82 -6.35 6.54 14.27
N ALA A 83 -5.32 7.21 14.78
CA ALA A 83 -4.14 7.62 14.03
C ALA A 83 -2.96 6.69 14.38
N ILE A 84 -2.63 5.79 13.46
CA ILE A 84 -1.55 4.79 13.60
C ILE A 84 -0.25 5.39 13.09
N LEU A 85 0.82 5.31 13.88
CA LEU A 85 2.08 6.04 13.66
C LEU A 85 3.23 5.06 13.40
N TYR A 86 4.12 5.41 12.48
CA TYR A 86 5.19 4.53 11.99
C TYR A 86 6.53 5.25 11.86
N GLU A 87 7.63 4.52 12.03
CA GLU A 87 9.01 5.05 11.90
C GLU A 87 9.48 5.20 10.43
N ASP A 88 8.73 4.65 9.47
CA ASP A 88 9.03 4.73 8.04
C ASP A 88 8.09 5.69 7.28
N ALA A 89 8.27 5.80 5.96
CA ALA A 89 7.49 6.68 5.09
C ALA A 89 6.32 5.98 4.37
N ASP A 90 6.27 4.65 4.37
CA ASP A 90 5.33 3.81 3.61
C ASP A 90 4.24 3.18 4.51
N CYS A 91 4.26 3.45 5.81
CA CYS A 91 3.39 2.90 6.84
C CYS A 91 3.48 1.36 6.96
N ASP A 92 4.69 0.80 6.91
CA ASP A 92 4.94 -0.63 7.04
C ASP A 92 4.49 -1.14 8.43
N PRO A 93 3.59 -2.14 8.54
CA PRO A 93 3.19 -2.72 9.83
C PRO A 93 4.36 -3.26 10.68
N ASN A 94 5.52 -3.56 10.08
CA ASN A 94 6.73 -3.94 10.82
C ASN A 94 7.44 -2.75 11.49
N GLN A 95 7.11 -1.51 11.12
CA GLN A 95 7.69 -0.25 11.61
C GLN A 95 6.68 0.54 12.49
N PHE A 96 5.63 -0.12 12.96
CA PHE A 96 4.66 0.45 13.89
C PHE A 96 5.32 1.00 15.16
N LEU A 97 5.05 2.26 15.47
CA LEU A 97 5.59 2.97 16.63
C LEU A 97 4.57 3.06 17.77
N ASP A 98 3.37 3.62 17.51
CA ASP A 98 2.29 3.82 18.48
C ASP A 98 0.95 4.13 17.75
N ALA A 99 -0.17 4.23 18.48
CA ALA A 99 -1.48 4.61 17.93
C ALA A 99 -2.23 5.61 18.82
N ALA A 100 -2.38 6.85 18.35
CA ALA A 100 -3.17 7.87 19.04
C ALA A 100 -4.67 7.66 18.80
N GLN A 101 -5.43 7.39 19.87
CA GLN A 101 -6.89 7.34 19.84
C GLN A 101 -7.52 8.73 19.59
N PRO A 102 -8.80 8.80 19.18
CA PRO A 102 -9.54 10.07 19.10
C PRO A 102 -9.42 10.92 20.37
N GLY A 103 -9.03 12.18 20.22
CA GLY A 103 -8.75 13.14 21.29
C GLY A 103 -7.40 12.99 22.01
N GLN A 104 -6.60 11.96 21.69
CA GLN A 104 -5.34 11.68 22.37
C GLN A 104 -4.18 12.54 21.86
N THR A 105 -3.28 12.91 22.78
CA THR A 105 -1.96 13.47 22.47
C THR A 105 -0.88 12.46 22.84
N LEU A 106 0.12 12.30 21.97
CA LEU A 106 1.34 11.52 22.22
C LEU A 106 2.58 12.41 22.05
N SER A 107 3.64 12.10 22.79
CA SER A 107 4.93 12.79 22.72
C SER A 107 6.06 11.78 22.56
N PHE A 108 7.01 12.09 21.69
CA PHE A 108 8.08 11.22 21.25
C PHE A 108 9.45 11.76 21.70
N GLY A 109 10.53 11.00 21.49
CA GLY A 109 11.86 11.37 22.00
C GLY A 109 13.03 10.69 21.31
N VAL A 110 13.22 9.38 21.53
CA VAL A 110 14.34 8.62 20.93
C VAL A 110 13.98 8.05 19.55
N ARG A 111 12.70 7.71 19.35
CA ARG A 111 12.11 7.28 18.08
C ARG A 111 10.96 8.23 17.78
N LEU A 112 10.89 8.74 16.56
CA LEU A 112 9.92 9.75 16.11
C LEU A 112 9.17 9.15 14.91
N PRO A 113 7.85 9.34 14.76
CA PRO A 113 7.15 8.83 13.60
C PRO A 113 7.41 9.72 12.38
N LEU A 114 7.70 9.06 11.26
CA LEU A 114 7.88 9.65 9.94
C LEU A 114 6.60 9.56 9.09
N SER A 115 5.64 8.69 9.45
CA SER A 115 4.33 8.65 8.80
C SER A 115 3.18 8.34 9.76
N VAL A 116 1.96 8.65 9.30
CA VAL A 116 0.68 8.37 9.99
C VAL A 116 -0.35 7.80 9.01
N ARG A 117 -1.14 6.83 9.44
CA ARG A 117 -2.31 6.30 8.73
C ARG A 117 -3.55 6.36 9.61
N PHE A 118 -4.66 6.79 9.05
CA PHE A 118 -5.95 6.86 9.76
C PHE A 118 -6.78 5.60 9.53
N GLY A 119 -7.65 5.27 10.48
CA GLY A 119 -8.52 4.09 10.43
C GLY A 119 -7.81 2.79 10.79
N GLY A 120 -8.57 1.82 11.31
CA GLY A 120 -8.09 0.51 11.77
C GLY A 120 -9.20 -0.54 11.79
#